data_AF-A0AAW5JUE5-F1
#
_entry.id   AF-A0AAW5JUE5-F1
#
_cell.length_a   1.000
_cell.length_b   1.000
_cell.length_c   1.000
_cell.angle_alpha   90.00
_cell.angle_beta   90.00
_cell.angle_gamma   90.00
#
_symmetry.space_group_name_H-M   'P 1'
#
loop_
_entity.id
_entity.type
_entity.pdbx_description
1 polymer ?
#
loop_
_entity_poly.entity_id
_entity_poly.type
_entity_poly.pdbx_seq_one_letter_code
_entity_poly.pdbx_strand_id
1 'polypeptide(L)'
;MNAQRTSAEETERTLRAESVLSDDRLPVKWDGEYIYWADTWTDTMPFLCGNNNLLKDQACPGTDERRRWKQYRPHLWRPRTINGRTTQSKLRLMRCGVCGLTLVEEHPLNGGKETVWRLDESDYGPEGSHPVIQGELDI
;
A
#
# COMPACT_ATOMS: atom_id res chain seq x y z
N MET A 1 -35.65 12.06 17.34
CA MET A 1 -35.13 10.72 16.99
C MET A 1 -34.01 10.89 15.97
N ASN A 2 -32.74 10.70 16.34
CA ASN A 2 -31.58 10.60 15.41
C ASN A 2 -30.30 10.09 16.12
N ALA A 3 -30.41 9.29 17.19
CA ALA A 3 -29.26 8.83 17.97
C ALA A 3 -28.74 7.44 17.52
N GLN A 4 -29.46 6.71 16.67
CA GLN A 4 -29.10 5.34 16.27
C GLN A 4 -28.33 5.25 14.95
N ARG A 5 -28.38 6.28 14.10
CA ARG A 5 -27.74 6.25 12.77
C ARG A 5 -26.22 6.49 12.83
N THR A 6 -25.74 7.20 13.85
CA THR A 6 -24.31 7.50 14.06
C THR A 6 -23.53 6.30 14.61
N SER A 7 -24.13 5.51 15.49
CA SER A 7 -23.47 4.36 16.11
C SER A 7 -23.13 3.24 15.12
N ALA A 8 -24.00 2.97 14.15
CA ALA A 8 -23.75 1.94 13.13
C ALA A 8 -22.64 2.35 12.15
N GLU A 9 -22.63 3.60 11.67
CA GLU A 9 -21.57 4.12 10.80
C GLU A 9 -20.21 4.23 11.53
N GLU A 10 -20.21 4.60 12.82
CA GLU A 10 -19.00 4.61 13.64
C GLU A 10 -18.46 3.20 13.90
N THR A 11 -19.35 2.23 14.12
CA THR A 11 -18.96 0.83 14.28
C THR A 11 -18.41 0.27 12.97
N GLU A 12 -19.06 0.53 11.84
CA GLU A 12 -18.60 0.08 10.52
C GLU A 12 -17.28 0.74 10.12
N ARG A 13 -17.07 2.02 10.45
CA ARG A 13 -15.78 2.70 10.27
C ARG A 13 -14.69 2.13 11.15
N THR A 14 -14.99 1.82 12.41
CA THR A 14 -14.04 1.21 13.34
C THR A 14 -13.65 -0.19 12.86
N LEU A 15 -14.63 -1.02 12.48
CA LEU A 15 -14.39 -2.36 11.94
C LEU A 15 -13.60 -2.32 10.63
N ARG A 16 -13.89 -1.37 9.72
CA ARG A 16 -13.10 -1.17 8.49
C ARG A 16 -11.67 -0.71 8.81
N ALA A 17 -11.49 0.15 9.81
CA ALA A 17 -10.17 0.63 10.21
C ALA A 17 -9.35 -0.51 10.86
N GLU A 18 -9.97 -1.32 11.71
CA GLU A 18 -9.35 -2.51 12.31
C GLU A 18 -9.03 -3.58 11.26
N SER A 19 -9.95 -3.86 10.32
CA SER A 19 -9.70 -4.83 9.24
C SER A 19 -8.56 -4.41 8.33
N VAL A 20 -8.45 -3.10 8.05
CA VAL A 20 -7.38 -2.50 7.26
C VAL A 20 -6.03 -2.56 7.98
N LEU A 21 -6.01 -2.42 9.30
CA LEU A 21 -4.82 -2.59 10.13
C LEU A 21 -4.30 -4.03 10.14
N SER A 22 -5.22 -5.00 10.04
CA SER A 22 -4.93 -6.44 10.04
C SER A 22 -4.81 -7.08 8.64
N ASP A 23 -5.02 -6.33 7.56
CA ASP A 23 -4.84 -6.86 6.22
C ASP A 23 -3.34 -7.07 5.98
N ASP A 24 -2.91 -8.33 5.99
CA ASP A 24 -1.55 -8.78 5.72
C ASP A 24 -1.44 -9.48 4.35
N ARG A 25 -2.50 -9.41 3.51
CA ARG A 25 -2.46 -10.00 2.17
C ARG A 25 -1.37 -9.35 1.33
N LEU A 26 -0.72 -10.16 0.51
CA LEU A 26 0.34 -9.78 -0.41
C LEU A 26 -0.02 -10.27 -1.81
N PRO A 27 0.26 -9.49 -2.86
CA PRO A 27 0.07 -9.97 -4.23
C PRO A 27 1.02 -11.14 -4.49
N VAL A 28 0.53 -12.15 -5.21
CA VAL A 28 1.27 -13.39 -5.47
C VAL A 28 2.30 -13.19 -6.58
N LYS A 29 1.96 -12.38 -7.58
CA LYS A 29 2.79 -12.10 -8.74
C LYS A 29 2.95 -10.59 -8.96
N TRP A 30 4.03 -10.24 -9.65
CA TRP A 30 4.34 -8.91 -10.16
C TRP A 30 4.89 -9.06 -11.57
N ASP A 31 4.30 -8.38 -12.55
CA ASP A 31 4.67 -8.52 -13.97
C ASP A 31 4.67 -9.98 -14.45
N GLY A 32 3.72 -10.77 -13.95
CA GLY A 32 3.58 -12.20 -14.26
C GLY A 32 4.57 -13.13 -13.55
N GLU A 33 5.54 -12.61 -12.78
CA GLU A 33 6.48 -13.40 -12.00
C GLU A 33 6.05 -13.55 -10.54
N TYR A 34 6.29 -14.72 -9.94
CA TYR A 34 6.06 -14.92 -8.52
C TYR A 34 6.96 -14.03 -7.67
N ILE A 35 6.37 -13.40 -6.67
CA ILE A 35 7.08 -12.56 -5.71
C ILE A 35 7.53 -13.40 -4.53
N TYR A 36 8.81 -13.28 -4.19
CA TYR A 36 9.35 -13.80 -2.93
C TYR A 36 9.33 -12.68 -1.90
N TRP A 37 8.32 -12.69 -1.03
CA TRP A 37 8.19 -11.76 0.08
C TRP A 37 9.09 -12.16 1.25
N ALA A 38 9.55 -11.17 2.01
CA ALA A 38 10.13 -11.39 3.33
C ALA A 38 9.07 -11.94 4.28
N ASP A 39 9.50 -12.63 5.34
CA ASP A 39 8.59 -13.34 6.25
C ASP A 39 7.85 -12.42 7.24
N THR A 40 8.28 -11.16 7.37
CA THR A 40 7.77 -10.29 8.44
C THR A 40 7.55 -8.87 7.95
N TRP A 41 6.33 -8.40 8.17
CA TRP A 41 6.00 -6.99 8.07
C TRP A 41 6.77 -6.19 9.11
N THR A 42 7.43 -5.14 8.66
CA THR A 42 8.07 -4.16 9.54
C THR A 42 7.12 -3.00 9.72
N ASP A 43 6.61 -2.84 10.94
CA ASP A 43 5.94 -1.60 11.30
C ASP A 43 6.97 -0.48 11.22
N THR A 44 6.60 0.64 10.57
CA THR A 44 7.40 1.86 10.70
C THR A 44 7.14 2.43 12.10
N MET A 45 7.62 1.71 13.13
CA MET A 45 7.73 2.26 14.46
C MET A 45 8.62 3.49 14.36
N PRO A 46 8.22 4.62 14.96
CA PRO A 46 9.07 5.80 14.98
C PRO A 46 10.32 5.41 15.76
N PHE A 47 11.42 5.14 15.08
CA PHE A 47 12.71 5.01 15.75
C PHE A 47 12.88 6.27 16.60
N LEU A 48 12.87 6.10 17.92
CA LEU A 48 13.22 7.08 18.93
C LEU A 48 14.75 7.32 18.92
N CYS A 49 15.39 7.26 17.76
CA CYS A 49 16.77 7.71 17.59
C CYS A 49 16.71 9.19 17.22
N GLY A 50 17.25 10.02 18.11
CA GLY A 50 17.26 11.47 17.99
C GLY A 50 17.67 11.96 16.59
N ASN A 51 16.93 12.96 16.11
CA ASN A 51 17.21 13.80 14.95
C ASN A 51 16.69 13.41 13.55
N ASN A 52 15.84 12.38 13.38
CA ASN A 52 15.16 12.14 12.09
C ASN A 52 13.64 12.41 12.16
N ASN A 53 13.24 13.68 12.21
CA ASN A 53 11.84 14.14 12.20
C ASN A 53 11.11 13.97 10.84
N LEU A 54 11.72 13.32 9.82
CA LEU A 54 11.18 13.34 8.45
C LEU A 54 9.98 12.40 8.21
N LEU A 55 9.80 11.35 9.01
CA LEU A 55 8.69 10.40 8.85
C LEU A 55 7.48 10.69 9.75
N LYS A 56 7.60 11.57 10.74
CA LYS A 56 6.54 11.79 11.74
C LYS A 56 5.38 12.65 11.24
N ASP A 57 5.63 13.53 10.27
CA ASP A 57 4.67 14.55 9.83
C ASP A 57 4.31 14.46 8.33
N GLN A 58 4.66 13.37 7.65
CA GLN A 58 4.30 13.23 6.24
C GLN A 58 2.79 12.98 6.09
N ALA A 59 2.10 13.78 5.30
CA ALA A 59 0.71 13.51 4.94
C ALA A 59 0.62 12.19 4.17
N CYS A 60 -0.40 11.39 4.46
CA CYS A 60 -0.66 10.17 3.70
C CYS A 60 -0.80 10.52 2.20
N PRO A 61 -0.11 9.82 1.28
CA PRO A 61 -0.18 10.12 -0.16
C PRO A 61 -1.59 10.06 -0.74
N GLY A 62 -2.49 9.30 -0.11
CA GLY A 62 -3.90 9.22 -0.48
C GLY A 62 -4.74 10.42 -0.03
N THR A 63 -4.14 11.37 0.67
CA THR A 63 -4.78 12.58 1.20
C THR A 63 -4.18 13.87 0.64
N ASP A 64 -3.00 13.79 0.02
CA ASP A 64 -2.29 14.93 -0.56
C ASP A 64 -3.03 15.41 -1.82
N GLU A 65 -3.40 16.69 -1.83
CA GLU A 65 -4.14 17.32 -2.91
C GLU A 65 -3.37 17.38 -4.24
N ARG A 66 -2.03 17.30 -4.18
CA ARG A 66 -1.15 17.33 -5.35
C ARG A 66 -0.95 15.96 -5.99
N ARG A 67 -1.42 14.89 -5.35
CA ARG A 67 -1.24 13.51 -5.81
C ARG A 67 -2.47 13.02 -6.56
N ARG A 68 -2.24 12.09 -7.49
CA ARG A 68 -3.30 11.44 -8.28
C ARG A 68 -4.30 10.65 -7.41
N TRP A 69 -3.91 10.25 -6.19
CA TRP A 69 -4.62 9.26 -5.37
C TRP A 69 -5.51 9.85 -4.26
N LYS A 70 -5.97 11.11 -4.41
CA LYS A 70 -6.77 11.86 -3.42
C LYS A 70 -8.12 11.20 -3.12
N GLN A 71 -8.14 10.22 -2.22
CA GLN A 71 -9.32 9.39 -1.93
C GLN A 71 -9.67 9.30 -0.45
N TYR A 72 -8.77 9.72 0.44
CA TYR A 72 -8.93 9.54 1.87
C TYR A 72 -8.98 10.90 2.60
N ARG A 73 -9.64 10.92 3.77
CA ARG A 73 -9.62 12.10 4.66
C ARG A 73 -8.20 12.37 5.14
N PRO A 74 -7.78 13.64 5.34
CA PRO A 74 -6.45 13.99 5.80
C PRO A 74 -6.01 13.24 7.07
N HIS A 75 -4.85 12.61 7.02
CA HIS A 75 -4.20 11.93 8.15
C HIS A 75 -2.70 11.75 7.86
N LEU A 76 -1.94 11.44 8.91
CA LEU A 76 -0.50 11.17 8.81
C LEU A 76 -0.22 9.80 8.19
N TRP A 77 0.81 9.74 7.37
CA TRP A 77 1.32 8.51 6.79
C TRP A 77 1.91 7.62 7.87
N ARG A 78 1.34 6.43 8.04
CA ARG A 78 1.80 5.43 9.02
C ARG A 78 1.88 4.05 8.38
N PRO A 79 2.83 3.81 7.49
CA PRO A 79 2.89 2.56 6.75
C PRO A 79 3.47 1.43 7.60
N ARG A 80 2.91 0.23 7.44
CA ARG A 80 3.63 -1.03 7.63
C ARG A 80 4.31 -1.36 6.30
N THR A 81 5.51 -1.93 6.34
CA THR A 81 6.30 -2.18 5.14
C THR A 81 6.80 -3.61 5.07
N ILE A 82 6.91 -4.16 3.87
CA ILE A 82 7.49 -5.48 3.64
C ILE A 82 8.24 -5.47 2.32
N ASN A 83 9.39 -6.14 2.30
CA ASN A 83 10.22 -6.24 1.11
C ASN A 83 9.88 -7.52 0.35
N GLY A 84 9.87 -7.42 -0.97
CA GLY A 84 9.72 -8.54 -1.88
C GLY A 84 10.73 -8.46 -3.00
N ARG A 85 10.83 -9.53 -3.78
CA ARG A 85 11.64 -9.55 -5.00
C ARG A 85 11.03 -10.48 -6.04
N THR A 86 11.16 -10.11 -7.30
CA THR A 86 11.06 -11.01 -8.44
C THR A 86 12.46 -11.29 -8.99
N THR A 87 12.57 -11.92 -10.16
CA THR A 87 13.87 -12.05 -10.82
C THR A 87 14.31 -10.72 -11.49
N GLN A 88 13.37 -9.79 -11.66
CA GLN A 88 13.57 -8.54 -12.41
C GLN A 88 13.64 -7.30 -11.52
N SER A 89 12.96 -7.31 -10.36
CA SER A 89 12.79 -6.12 -9.53
C SER A 89 12.89 -6.46 -8.03
N LYS A 90 13.40 -5.51 -7.24
CA LYS A 90 13.13 -5.45 -5.80
C LYS A 90 11.85 -4.66 -5.59
N LEU A 91 11.00 -5.13 -4.69
CA LEU A 91 9.73 -4.52 -4.37
C LEU A 91 9.72 -4.12 -2.90
N ARG A 92 9.13 -2.97 -2.60
CA ARG A 92 8.82 -2.56 -1.23
C ARG A 92 7.36 -2.17 -1.16
N LEU A 93 6.57 -3.03 -0.54
CA LEU A 93 5.16 -2.78 -0.33
C LEU A 93 4.96 -2.02 0.98
N MET A 94 4.16 -0.97 0.93
CA MET A 94 3.82 -0.10 2.04
C MET A 94 2.30 -0.01 2.18
N ARG A 95 1.77 -0.34 3.35
CA ARG A 95 0.32 -0.28 3.64
C ARG A 95 0.05 0.69 4.78
N CYS A 96 -0.75 1.71 4.51
CA CYS A 96 -1.15 2.69 5.52
C CYS A 96 -1.98 2.02 6.62
N GLY A 97 -1.52 2.07 7.87
CA GLY A 97 -2.29 1.59 9.00
C GLY A 97 -3.54 2.42 9.31
N VAL A 98 -3.69 3.63 8.73
CA VAL A 98 -4.88 4.46 9.02
C VAL A 98 -5.99 4.25 7.99
N CYS A 99 -5.64 4.18 6.70
CA CYS A 99 -6.63 4.18 5.63
C CYS A 99 -6.48 3.01 4.64
N GLY A 100 -5.47 2.15 4.80
CA GLY A 100 -5.30 0.96 3.97
C GLY A 100 -4.75 1.21 2.58
N LEU A 101 -4.41 2.46 2.24
CA LEU A 101 -3.72 2.77 1.00
C LEU A 101 -2.46 1.89 0.93
N THR A 102 -2.42 1.04 -0.10
CA THR A 102 -1.30 0.15 -0.35
C THR A 102 -0.54 0.65 -1.58
N LEU A 103 0.76 0.87 -1.41
CA LEU A 103 1.68 1.30 -2.45
C LEU A 103 2.80 0.28 -2.59
N VAL A 104 3.34 0.13 -3.80
CA VAL A 104 4.55 -0.65 -4.06
C VAL A 104 5.57 0.24 -4.73
N GLU A 105 6.73 0.37 -4.09
CA GLU A 105 7.95 0.90 -4.72
C GLU A 105 8.62 -0.25 -5.46
N GLU A 106 8.84 -0.06 -6.76
CA GLU A 106 9.55 -0.99 -7.62
C GLU A 106 10.94 -0.43 -7.96
N HIS A 107 11.95 -1.26 -7.73
CA HIS A 107 13.35 -0.96 -8.05
C HIS A 107 13.86 -2.01 -9.04
N PRO A 108 13.83 -1.71 -10.35
CA PRO A 108 14.30 -2.64 -11.38
C PRO A 108 15.78 -3.00 -11.21
N LEU A 109 16.12 -4.28 -11.30
CA LEU A 109 17.50 -4.77 -11.16
C LEU A 109 18.36 -4.44 -12.38
N ASN A 110 17.75 -4.13 -13.52
CA ASN A 110 18.44 -3.69 -14.74
C ASN A 110 18.88 -2.20 -14.68
N GLY A 111 18.69 -1.51 -13.55
CA GLY A 111 18.98 -0.07 -13.43
C GLY A 111 17.92 0.83 -14.06
N GLY A 112 16.75 0.27 -14.40
CA GLY A 112 15.58 1.01 -14.83
C GLY A 112 15.10 2.01 -13.78
N LYS A 113 14.22 2.91 -14.22
CA LYS A 113 13.68 3.95 -13.35
C LYS A 113 12.79 3.36 -12.25
N GLU A 114 13.00 3.81 -11.03
CA GLU A 114 12.14 3.47 -9.89
C GLU A 114 10.73 4.04 -10.08
N THR A 115 9.73 3.21 -9.80
CA THR A 115 8.31 3.49 -10.01
C THR A 115 7.54 3.23 -8.72
N VAL A 116 6.44 3.96 -8.54
CA VAL A 116 5.53 3.78 -7.40
C VAL A 116 4.14 3.50 -7.93
N TRP A 117 3.64 2.34 -7.55
CA TRP A 117 2.35 1.83 -7.96
C TRP A 117 1.39 1.81 -6.79
N ARG A 118 0.10 1.95 -7.08
CA ARG A 118 -0.95 1.80 -6.08
C ARG A 118 -1.65 0.49 -6.32
N LEU A 119 -1.88 -0.27 -5.26
CA LEU A 119 -2.67 -1.49 -5.34
C LEU A 119 -4.14 -1.25 -5.00
N ASP A 120 -5.00 -2.04 -5.63
CA ASP A 120 -6.42 -2.22 -5.36
C ASP A 120 -6.76 -3.70 -5.11
N GLU A 121 -8.04 -4.05 -4.97
CA GLU A 121 -8.43 -5.42 -4.62
C GLU A 121 -8.11 -6.45 -5.72
N SER A 122 -8.01 -6.04 -6.98
CA SER A 122 -7.74 -6.97 -8.09
C SER A 122 -6.32 -7.52 -8.07
N ASP A 123 -5.38 -6.75 -7.51
CA ASP A 123 -3.97 -7.09 -7.36
C ASP A 123 -3.70 -8.30 -6.46
N TYR A 124 -4.63 -8.64 -5.57
CA TYR A 124 -4.50 -9.80 -4.67
C TYR A 124 -5.10 -11.08 -5.27
N GLY A 125 -5.53 -11.03 -6.54
CA GLY A 125 -5.96 -12.20 -7.30
C GLY A 125 -4.82 -13.17 -7.62
N PRO A 126 -5.14 -14.32 -8.22
CA PRO A 126 -4.15 -15.35 -8.56
C PRO A 126 -3.10 -14.89 -9.59
N GLU A 127 -3.45 -13.91 -10.43
CA GLU A 127 -2.53 -13.31 -11.39
C GLU A 127 -1.68 -12.16 -10.80
N GLY A 128 -1.93 -11.80 -9.54
CA GLY A 128 -1.18 -10.78 -8.83
C GLY A 128 -1.37 -9.37 -9.38
N SER A 129 -0.40 -8.52 -9.07
CA SER A 129 -0.35 -7.13 -9.52
C SER A 129 0.34 -7.00 -10.86
N HIS A 130 -0.02 -5.98 -11.62
CA HIS A 130 0.59 -5.70 -12.93
C HIS A 130 0.58 -6.94 -13.84
N PRO A 131 -0.59 -7.44 -14.27
CA PRO A 131 -0.59 -8.45 -15.30
C PRO A 131 0.12 -7.86 -16.52
N VAL A 132 1.12 -8.59 -17.06
CA VAL A 132 1.60 -8.31 -18.40
C VAL A 132 0.39 -8.41 -19.30
N ILE A 133 -0.10 -7.27 -19.80
CA ILE A 133 -1.15 -7.27 -20.82
C ILE A 133 -0.48 -7.83 -22.08
N GLN A 134 -0.44 -9.16 -22.21
CA GLN A 134 -0.17 -9.81 -23.48
C GLN A 134 -1.40 -9.58 -24.36
N GLY A 135 -1.40 -8.45 -25.07
CA GLY A 135 -2.41 -8.10 -26.05
C GLY A 135 -3.01 -6.72 -25.81
N GLU A 136 -2.26 -5.66 -26.09
CA GLU A 136 -2.87 -4.49 -26.73
C GLU A 136 -2.44 -4.55 -28.20
N LEU A 137 -3.42 -4.91 -29.02
CA LEU A 137 -3.36 -4.95 -30.47
C LEU A 137 -2.98 -3.56 -31.01
N ASP A 138 -2.19 -3.56 -32.08
CA ASP A 138 -2.15 -2.47 -33.05
C ASP A 138 -3.57 -1.99 -33.38
N ILE A 139 -3.87 -0.72 -33.04
CA ILE A 139 -4.72 0.17 -33.83
C ILE A 139 -4.34 1.63 -33.60
#